data_AF-A0A0Q7PLG4-F1
#
_entry.id   AF-A0A0Q7PLG4-F1
#
_cell.length_a   1.000
_cell.length_b   1.000
_cell.length_c   1.000
_cell.angle_alpha   90.00
_cell.angle_beta   90.00
_cell.angle_gamma   90.00
#
_symmetry.space_group_name_H-M   'P 1'
#
loop_
_entity.id
_entity.type
_entity.pdbx_description
1 polymer ?
#
loop_
_entity_poly.entity_id
_entity_poly.type
_entity_poly.pdbx_seq_one_letter_code
_entity_poly.pdbx_strand_id
1 'polypeptide(L)'
;MLILATNRVSASLDAFSGWLAAGFAAALALFIANLDTVSKFVLLGNIKCASVLFLASALLAIADKLLAAFIAAGTTAATEGAALGKEIAASGVELDVPAFFSQVERALFWPLSAFARRSFANAETGDFGGPGRMYTKVAQVQVLIVIAQAGLSLAAAIVIVCGLAV
;
A
#
# COMPACT_ATOMS: atom_id res chain seq x y z
N MET A 1 6.88 18.20 -5.67
CA MET A 1 7.49 17.09 -6.45
C MET A 1 7.56 15.77 -5.67
N LEU A 2 8.01 15.77 -4.40
CA LEU A 2 8.14 14.53 -3.62
C LEU A 2 6.84 13.71 -3.52
N ILE A 3 5.70 14.34 -3.23
CA ILE A 3 4.38 13.68 -3.12
C ILE A 3 3.98 12.95 -4.42
N LEU A 4 4.19 13.59 -5.58
CA LEU A 4 3.88 13.00 -6.89
C LEU A 4 4.80 11.81 -7.22
N ALA A 5 6.09 11.93 -6.91
CA ALA A 5 7.05 10.84 -7.09
C ALA A 5 6.68 9.65 -6.20
N THR A 6 6.35 9.90 -4.93
CA THR A 6 5.91 8.88 -3.97
C THR A 6 4.64 8.16 -4.45
N ASN A 7 3.64 8.89 -4.96
CA ASN A 7 2.43 8.28 -5.51
C ASN A 7 2.75 7.36 -6.70
N ARG A 8 3.61 7.81 -7.62
CA ARG A 8 4.00 6.99 -8.78
C ARG A 8 4.75 5.73 -8.38
N VAL A 9 5.66 5.81 -7.41
CA VAL A 9 6.38 4.63 -6.88
C VAL A 9 5.39 3.68 -6.21
N SER A 10 4.50 4.20 -5.36
CA SER A 10 3.48 3.42 -4.68
C SER A 10 2.56 2.67 -5.66
N ALA A 11 2.10 3.34 -6.71
CA ALA A 11 1.26 2.73 -7.75
C ALA A 11 1.99 1.61 -8.53
N SER A 12 3.28 1.80 -8.86
CA SER A 12 4.08 0.77 -9.52
C SER A 12 4.26 -0.47 -8.63
N LEU A 13 4.50 -0.27 -7.33
CA LEU A 13 4.65 -1.35 -6.36
C LEU A 13 3.33 -2.11 -6.19
N ASP A 14 2.23 -1.39 -6.06
CA ASP A 14 0.88 -1.95 -5.93
C ASP A 14 0.47 -2.80 -7.15
N ALA A 15 0.83 -2.34 -8.35
CA ALA A 15 0.64 -3.10 -9.58
C ALA A 15 1.50 -4.36 -9.59
N PHE A 16 2.80 -4.26 -9.30
CA PHE A 16 3.72 -5.40 -9.26
C PHE A 16 3.27 -6.46 -8.24
N SER A 17 2.95 -6.03 -7.01
CA SER A 17 2.42 -6.86 -5.93
C SER A 17 1.15 -7.61 -6.36
N GLY A 18 0.23 -6.92 -7.04
CA GLY A 18 -0.99 -7.53 -7.59
C GLY A 18 -0.70 -8.59 -8.66
N TRP A 19 0.18 -8.28 -9.62
CA TRP A 19 0.57 -9.24 -10.67
C TRP A 19 1.28 -10.47 -10.11
N LEU A 20 2.18 -10.28 -9.14
CA LEU A 20 2.88 -11.36 -8.48
C LEU A 20 1.90 -12.29 -7.76
N ALA A 21 1.00 -11.72 -6.94
CA ALA A 21 0.02 -12.51 -6.19
C ALA A 21 -0.94 -13.25 -7.12
N ALA A 22 -1.43 -12.60 -8.18
CA ALA A 22 -2.34 -13.21 -9.15
C ALA A 22 -1.66 -14.34 -9.94
N GLY A 23 -0.43 -14.12 -10.42
CA GLY A 23 0.32 -15.14 -11.15
C GLY A 23 0.60 -16.37 -10.30
N PHE A 24 0.98 -16.16 -9.04
CA PHE A 24 1.26 -17.26 -8.12
C PHE A 24 0.00 -18.00 -7.66
N ALA A 25 -1.10 -17.28 -7.43
CA ALA A 25 -2.41 -17.86 -7.16
C ALA A 25 -2.87 -18.75 -8.32
N ALA A 26 -2.73 -18.27 -9.57
CA ALA A 26 -3.08 -19.04 -10.76
C ALA A 26 -2.23 -20.32 -10.88
N ALA A 27 -0.92 -20.23 -10.63
CA ALA A 27 -0.04 -21.39 -10.63
C ALA A 27 -0.45 -22.42 -9.56
N LEU A 28 -0.66 -21.99 -8.31
CA LEU A 28 -1.10 -22.87 -7.22
C LEU A 28 -2.48 -23.47 -7.46
N ALA A 29 -3.42 -22.70 -8.01
CA ALA A 29 -4.74 -23.19 -8.38
C ALA A 29 -4.64 -24.32 -9.42
N LEU A 30 -3.73 -24.18 -10.41
CA LEU A 30 -3.47 -25.23 -11.39
C LEU A 30 -2.89 -26.50 -10.74
N PHE A 31 -1.96 -26.35 -9.79
CA PHE A 31 -1.40 -27.46 -9.03
C PHE A 31 -2.47 -28.20 -8.22
N ILE A 32 -3.36 -27.46 -7.55
CA ILE A 32 -4.44 -28.02 -6.74
C ILE A 32 -5.50 -28.69 -7.62
N ALA A 33 -5.88 -28.07 -8.74
CA ALA A 33 -6.85 -28.63 -9.67
C ALA A 33 -6.37 -29.95 -10.30
N ASN A 34 -5.06 -30.15 -10.41
CA ASN A 34 -4.45 -31.34 -10.99
C ASN A 34 -3.70 -32.19 -9.94
N LEU A 35 -4.11 -32.11 -8.67
CA LEU A 35 -3.37 -32.73 -7.55
C LEU A 35 -3.22 -34.25 -7.71
N ASP A 36 -4.21 -34.96 -8.25
CA ASP A 36 -4.14 -36.42 -8.50
C ASP A 36 -3.06 -36.79 -9.52
N THR A 37 -2.76 -35.89 -10.46
CA THR A 37 -1.71 -36.10 -11.47
C THR A 37 -0.36 -35.61 -10.95
N VAL A 38 -0.32 -34.44 -10.30
CA VAL A 38 0.92 -33.82 -9.84
C VAL A 38 1.50 -34.50 -8.60
N SER A 39 0.66 -35.07 -7.72
CA SER A 39 1.12 -35.80 -6.53
C SER A 39 2.01 -37.00 -6.84
N LYS A 40 2.00 -37.49 -8.09
CA LYS A 40 2.93 -38.53 -8.59
C LYS A 40 4.36 -38.01 -8.77
N PHE A 41 4.51 -36.71 -9.00
CA PHE A 41 5.80 -36.05 -9.28
C PHE A 41 6.25 -35.10 -8.16
N VAL A 42 5.32 -34.65 -7.31
CA VAL A 42 5.61 -33.69 -6.24
C VAL A 42 5.06 -34.21 -4.92
N LEU A 43 5.90 -34.19 -3.88
CA LEU A 43 5.48 -34.52 -2.52
C LEU A 43 4.38 -33.57 -2.04
N LEU A 44 3.24 -34.12 -1.58
CA LEU A 44 2.12 -33.33 -1.03
C LEU A 44 2.55 -32.39 0.11
N GLY A 45 3.57 -32.79 0.89
CA GLY A 45 4.13 -31.96 1.96
C GLY A 45 4.66 -30.61 1.45
N ASN A 46 5.29 -30.61 0.26
CA ASN A 46 5.85 -29.40 -0.34
C ASN A 46 4.76 -28.51 -0.92
N ILE A 47 3.69 -29.08 -1.49
CA ILE A 47 2.52 -28.31 -1.94
C ILE A 47 1.86 -27.61 -0.74
N LYS A 48 1.70 -28.32 0.39
CA LYS A 48 1.16 -27.72 1.62
C LYS A 48 2.04 -26.60 2.14
N CYS A 49 3.36 -26.81 2.22
CA CYS A 49 4.31 -25.80 2.68
C CYS A 49 4.30 -24.56 1.76
N ALA A 50 4.34 -24.75 0.45
CA ALA A 50 4.26 -23.67 -0.54
C ALA A 50 2.93 -22.90 -0.45
N SER A 51 1.81 -23.60 -0.20
CA SER A 51 0.51 -22.96 -0.01
C SER A 51 0.48 -22.07 1.24
N VAL A 52 1.11 -22.48 2.34
CA VAL A 52 1.23 -21.67 3.56
C VAL A 52 2.12 -20.44 3.33
N LEU A 53 3.26 -20.61 2.67
CA LEU A 53 4.16 -19.51 2.30
C LEU A 53 3.45 -18.49 1.38
N PHE A 54 2.68 -18.99 0.42
CA PHE A 54 1.88 -18.15 -0.46
C PHE A 54 0.77 -17.42 0.30
N LEU A 55 0.08 -18.08 1.23
CA LEU A 55 -0.93 -17.43 2.06
C LEU A 55 -0.33 -16.26 2.87
N ALA A 56 0.85 -16.45 3.46
CA ALA A 56 1.57 -15.37 4.13
C ALA A 56 1.94 -14.23 3.16
N SER A 57 2.38 -14.56 1.95
CA SER A 57 2.64 -13.59 0.88
C SER A 57 1.38 -12.80 0.49
N ALA A 58 0.22 -13.47 0.37
CA ALA A 58 -1.05 -12.85 0.05
C ALA A 58 -1.52 -11.87 1.14
N LEU A 59 -1.29 -12.19 2.42
CA LEU A 59 -1.58 -11.27 3.53
C LEU A 59 -0.72 -9.99 3.46
N LEU A 60 0.55 -10.12 3.07
CA LEU A 60 1.41 -8.96 2.83
C LEU A 60 0.92 -8.13 1.64
N ALA A 61 0.44 -8.77 0.56
CA ALA A 61 -0.16 -8.06 -0.58
C ALA A 61 -1.41 -7.26 -0.17
N ILE A 62 -2.23 -7.78 0.74
CA ILE A 62 -3.38 -7.03 1.29
C ILE A 62 -2.91 -5.81 2.08
N ALA A 63 -1.88 -5.95 2.91
CA ALA A 63 -1.30 -4.83 3.65
C ALA A 63 -0.72 -3.75 2.71
N ASP A 64 -0.03 -4.17 1.65
CA ASP A 64 0.46 -3.30 0.58
C ASP A 64 -0.67 -2.51 -0.10
N LYS A 65 -1.80 -3.17 -0.44
CA LYS A 65 -2.99 -2.52 -1.02
C LYS A 65 -3.55 -1.42 -0.12
N LEU A 66 -3.59 -1.66 1.21
CA LEU A 66 -4.07 -0.66 2.17
C LEU A 66 -3.13 0.55 2.23
N LEU A 67 -1.82 0.34 2.21
CA LEU A 67 -0.83 1.42 2.19
C LEU A 67 -0.87 2.20 0.87
N ALA A 68 -1.01 1.51 -0.26
CA ALA A 68 -1.15 2.14 -1.57
C ALA A 68 -2.40 3.02 -1.63
N ALA A 69 -3.55 2.53 -1.14
CA ALA A 69 -4.78 3.31 -1.04
C ALA A 69 -4.62 4.55 -0.15
N PHE A 70 -3.94 4.42 0.99
CA PHE A 70 -3.64 5.54 1.88
C PHE A 70 -2.77 6.62 1.21
N ILE A 71 -1.71 6.21 0.51
CA ILE A 71 -0.83 7.13 -0.23
C ILE A 71 -1.61 7.80 -1.37
N ALA A 72 -2.39 7.05 -2.15
CA ALA A 72 -3.18 7.57 -3.25
C ALA A 72 -4.22 8.59 -2.78
N ALA A 73 -4.99 8.27 -1.73
CA ALA A 73 -5.97 9.20 -1.16
C ALA A 73 -5.30 10.46 -0.60
N GLY A 74 -4.21 10.31 0.16
CA GLY A 74 -3.50 11.44 0.75
C GLY A 74 -2.83 12.36 -0.29
N THR A 75 -2.24 11.78 -1.33
CA THR A 75 -1.61 12.55 -2.42
C THR A 75 -2.65 13.28 -3.26
N THR A 76 -3.79 12.66 -3.54
CA THR A 76 -4.92 13.26 -4.27
C THR A 76 -5.52 14.42 -3.49
N ALA A 77 -5.80 14.22 -2.20
CA ALA A 77 -6.30 15.28 -1.32
C ALA A 77 -5.33 16.46 -1.22
N ALA A 78 -4.01 16.20 -1.19
CA ALA A 78 -3.00 17.26 -1.19
C ALA A 78 -2.98 18.06 -2.50
N THR A 79 -3.14 17.40 -3.66
CA THR A 79 -3.17 18.08 -4.95
C THR A 79 -4.46 18.88 -5.15
N GLU A 80 -5.61 18.32 -4.79
CA GLU A 80 -6.91 18.98 -4.87
C GLU A 80 -6.99 20.15 -3.87
N GLY A 81 -6.53 19.95 -2.64
CA GLY A 81 -6.46 21.01 -1.64
C GLY A 81 -5.55 22.17 -2.05
N ALA A 82 -4.41 21.89 -2.70
CA ALA A 82 -3.55 22.93 -3.24
C ALA A 82 -4.19 23.69 -4.42
N ALA A 83 -4.97 23.00 -5.27
CA ALA A 83 -5.70 23.64 -6.37
C ALA A 83 -6.83 24.53 -5.83
N LEU A 84 -7.63 24.02 -4.89
CA LEU A 84 -8.68 24.76 -4.22
C LEU A 84 -8.13 25.99 -3.49
N GLY A 85 -7.00 25.85 -2.79
CA GLY A 85 -6.34 26.96 -2.12
C GLY A 85 -5.90 28.08 -3.08
N LYS A 86 -5.45 27.74 -4.29
CA LYS A 86 -5.12 28.72 -5.33
C LYS A 86 -6.36 29.43 -5.87
N GLU A 87 -7.46 28.71 -6.05
CA GLU A 87 -8.72 29.28 -6.52
C GLU A 87 -9.30 30.26 -5.50
N ILE A 88 -9.29 29.89 -4.21
CA ILE A 88 -9.72 30.76 -3.12
C ILE A 88 -8.84 32.01 -3.06
N ALA A 89 -7.51 31.85 -3.15
CA ALA A 89 -6.59 32.99 -3.17
C ALA A 89 -6.84 33.93 -4.36
N ALA A 90 -7.20 33.39 -5.53
CA ALA A 90 -7.54 34.18 -6.71
C ALA A 90 -8.90 34.89 -6.59
N SER A 91 -9.84 34.35 -5.81
CA SER A 91 -11.18 34.92 -5.60
C SER A 91 -11.20 36.16 -4.70
N GLY A 92 -10.10 36.46 -4.01
CA GLY A 92 -10.01 37.60 -3.09
C GLY A 92 -10.84 37.46 -1.81
N VAL A 93 -11.46 36.29 -1.58
CA VAL A 93 -12.17 35.99 -0.34
C VAL A 93 -11.16 35.69 0.76
N GLU A 94 -11.23 36.46 1.85
CA GLU A 94 -10.39 36.24 3.02
C GLU A 94 -10.89 34.97 3.74
N LEU A 95 -10.12 33.89 3.63
CA LEU A 95 -10.43 32.61 4.25
C LEU A 95 -9.96 32.60 5.70
N ASP A 96 -10.88 32.47 6.65
CA ASP A 96 -10.55 32.21 8.05
C ASP A 96 -10.08 30.74 8.21
N VAL A 97 -8.77 30.55 8.05
CA VAL A 97 -8.08 29.25 8.13
C VAL A 97 -8.33 28.54 9.48
N PRO A 98 -8.23 29.21 10.64
CA PRO A 98 -8.60 28.63 11.94
C PRO A 98 -10.04 28.11 12.00
N ALA A 99 -11.01 28.89 11.53
CA ALA A 99 -12.42 28.47 11.52
C ALA A 99 -12.64 27.25 10.63
N PHE A 100 -12.00 27.22 9.45
CA PHE A 100 -12.04 26.08 8.55
C PHE A 100 -11.47 24.82 9.19
N PHE A 101 -10.28 24.88 9.81
CA PHE A 101 -9.68 23.73 10.50
C PHE A 101 -10.55 23.22 11.64
N SER A 102 -11.17 24.11 12.42
CA SER A 102 -12.10 23.72 13.49
C SER A 102 -13.30 22.92 12.97
N GLN A 103 -13.86 23.31 11.81
CA GLN A 103 -14.97 22.57 11.20
C GLN A 103 -14.53 21.21 10.66
N VAL A 104 -13.35 21.11 10.05
CA VAL A 104 -12.79 19.83 9.58
C VAL A 104 -12.53 18.88 10.75
N GLU A 105 -11.98 19.35 11.86
CA GLU A 105 -11.76 18.53 13.05
C GLU A 105 -13.06 17.97 13.64
N ARG A 106 -14.13 18.77 13.67
CA ARG A 106 -15.45 18.36 14.18
C ARG A 106 -16.12 17.28 13.32
N ALA A 107 -15.78 17.22 12.04
CA ALA A 107 -16.27 16.18 11.14
C ALA A 107 -15.53 14.83 11.31
N LEU A 108 -14.36 14.84 11.94
CA LEU A 108 -13.53 13.64 12.13
C LEU A 108 -13.83 12.94 13.45
N PHE A 109 -13.69 11.62 13.46
CA PHE A 109 -13.76 10.85 14.71
C PHE A 109 -12.57 11.19 15.64
N TRP A 110 -12.70 10.94 16.94
CA TRP A 110 -11.72 11.35 17.96
C TRP A 110 -10.23 11.01 17.65
N PRO A 111 -9.87 9.77 17.25
CA PRO A 111 -8.48 9.50 16.90
C PRO A 111 -7.98 10.22 15.63
N LEU A 112 -8.83 10.39 14.62
CA LEU A 112 -8.48 11.14 13.40
C LEU A 112 -8.42 12.65 13.67
N SER A 113 -9.29 13.18 14.53
CA SER A 113 -9.24 14.59 14.90
C SER A 113 -7.96 14.91 15.66
N ALA A 114 -7.47 13.99 16.51
CA ALA A 114 -6.17 14.15 17.18
C ALA A 114 -4.99 14.12 16.19
N PHE A 115 -5.07 13.29 15.15
CA PHE A 115 -4.09 13.26 14.08
C PHE A 115 -4.13 14.55 13.24
N ALA A 116 -5.32 14.99 12.84
CA ALA A 116 -5.54 16.21 12.06
C ALA A 116 -5.03 17.46 12.81
N ARG A 117 -5.27 17.57 14.12
CA ARG A 117 -4.72 18.63 14.97
C ARG A 117 -3.21 18.78 14.85
N ARG A 118 -2.48 17.65 14.89
CA ARG A 118 -1.02 17.66 14.74
C ARG A 118 -0.61 18.11 13.34
N SER A 119 -1.33 17.68 12.31
CA SER A 119 -1.09 18.11 10.94
C SER A 119 -1.36 19.60 10.74
N PHE A 120 -2.43 20.14 11.33
CA PHE A 120 -2.77 21.57 11.26
C PHE A 120 -1.77 22.45 12.02
N ALA A 121 -1.34 22.04 13.23
CA ALA A 121 -0.29 22.76 13.96
C ALA A 121 1.02 22.86 13.16
N ASN A 122 1.38 21.79 12.42
CA ASN A 122 2.55 21.82 11.53
C ASN A 122 2.35 22.73 10.30
N ALA A 123 1.11 22.86 9.81
CA ALA A 123 0.79 23.78 8.72
C ALA A 123 0.86 25.25 9.16
N GLU A 124 0.39 25.56 10.37
CA GLU A 124 0.46 26.92 10.96
C GLU A 124 1.90 27.40 11.18
N THR A 125 2.81 26.47 11.49
CA THR A 125 4.25 26.76 11.63
C THR A 125 4.98 26.88 10.29
N GLY A 126 4.29 26.73 9.16
CA GLY A 126 4.85 26.84 7.82
C GLY A 126 5.61 25.60 7.33
N ASP A 127 5.56 24.47 8.05
CA ASP A 127 6.14 23.20 7.57
C ASP A 127 5.18 22.47 6.62
N PHE A 128 5.07 23.00 5.40
CA PHE A 128 4.32 22.37 4.31
C PHE A 128 4.99 21.08 3.80
N GLY A 129 6.21 20.77 4.24
CA GLY A 129 6.94 19.56 3.88
C GLY A 129 6.59 18.33 4.72
N GLY A 130 5.93 18.52 5.87
CA GLY A 130 5.58 17.45 6.81
C GLY A 130 4.81 16.28 6.18
N PRO A 131 3.70 16.52 5.46
CA PRO A 131 2.92 15.45 4.81
C PRO A 131 3.75 14.66 3.79
N GLY A 132 4.59 15.35 3.01
CA GLY A 132 5.46 14.72 2.01
C GLY A 132 6.49 13.76 2.62
N ARG A 133 7.03 14.10 3.81
CA ARG A 133 7.94 13.21 4.55
C ARG A 133 7.19 11.99 5.08
N MET A 134 5.96 12.16 5.56
CA MET A 134 5.15 11.05 6.03
C MET A 134 4.83 10.06 4.92
N TYR A 135 4.32 10.52 3.76
CA TYR A 135 4.01 9.63 2.64
C TYR A 135 5.25 8.90 2.13
N THR A 136 6.40 9.58 2.09
CA THR A 136 7.67 8.93 1.71
C THR A 136 8.06 7.82 2.68
N LYS A 137 7.92 8.02 3.99
CA LYS A 137 8.17 6.97 4.99
C LYS A 137 7.20 5.79 4.83
N VAL A 138 5.92 6.07 4.58
CA VAL A 138 4.92 5.01 4.33
C VAL A 138 5.25 4.24 3.05
N ALA A 139 5.68 4.91 1.99
CA ALA A 139 6.12 4.25 0.75
C ALA A 139 7.39 3.41 0.95
N GLN A 140 8.30 3.82 1.83
CA GLN A 140 9.46 2.98 2.20
C GLN A 140 9.02 1.70 2.92
N VAL A 141 8.04 1.79 3.83
CA VAL A 141 7.44 0.60 4.46
C VAL A 141 6.76 -0.27 3.42
N GLN A 142 6.04 0.33 2.47
CA GLN A 142 5.42 -0.37 1.36
C GLN A 142 6.46 -1.16 0.53
N VAL A 143 7.59 -0.56 0.19
CA VAL A 143 8.70 -1.24 -0.50
C VAL A 143 9.16 -2.47 0.28
N LEU A 144 9.36 -2.35 1.59
CA LEU A 144 9.81 -3.48 2.42
C LEU A 144 8.78 -4.62 2.44
N ILE A 145 7.49 -4.28 2.51
CA ILE A 145 6.40 -5.26 2.46
C ILE A 145 6.40 -6.00 1.11
N VAL A 146 6.53 -5.27 -0.01
CA VAL A 146 6.57 -5.88 -1.35
C VAL A 146 7.81 -6.76 -1.54
N ILE A 147 8.98 -6.35 -1.01
CA ILE A 147 10.18 -7.19 -1.02
C ILE A 147 9.95 -8.47 -0.22
N ALA A 148 9.37 -8.39 0.97
CA ALA A 148 9.06 -9.55 1.80
C ALA A 148 8.03 -10.47 1.12
N GLN A 149 6.99 -9.90 0.51
CA GLN A 149 6.01 -10.63 -0.29
C GLN A 149 6.69 -11.39 -1.44
N ALA A 150 7.55 -10.72 -2.21
CA ALA A 150 8.29 -11.32 -3.31
C ALA A 150 9.21 -12.45 -2.84
N GLY A 151 9.90 -12.24 -1.72
CA GLY A 151 10.73 -13.27 -1.07
C GLY A 151 9.92 -14.51 -0.67
N LEU A 152 8.74 -14.33 -0.07
CA LEU A 152 7.86 -15.44 0.31
C LEU A 152 7.27 -16.18 -0.89
N SER A 153 6.85 -15.45 -1.94
CA SER A 153 6.38 -16.05 -3.19
C SER A 153 7.48 -16.86 -3.86
N LEU A 154 8.70 -16.33 -3.91
CA LEU A 154 9.86 -17.04 -4.46
C LEU A 154 10.22 -18.27 -3.64
N ALA A 155 10.21 -18.16 -2.30
CA ALA A 155 10.45 -19.29 -1.42
C ALA A 155 9.40 -20.40 -1.63
N ALA A 156 8.12 -20.03 -1.81
CA ALA A 156 7.06 -20.99 -2.15
C ALA A 156 7.37 -21.71 -3.48
N ALA A 157 7.87 -20.99 -4.47
CA ALA A 157 8.25 -21.58 -5.77
C ALA A 157 9.40 -22.58 -5.63
N ILE A 158 10.44 -22.20 -4.88
CA ILE A 158 11.61 -23.03 -4.61
C ILE A 158 11.19 -24.32 -3.89
N VAL A 159 10.29 -24.23 -2.91
CA VAL A 159 9.79 -25.41 -2.18
C VAL A 159 9.07 -26.40 -3.11
N ILE A 160 8.29 -25.90 -4.08
CA ILE A 160 7.64 -26.74 -5.09
C ILE A 160 8.69 -27.41 -5.98
N VAL A 161 9.66 -26.64 -6.49
CA VAL A 161 10.71 -27.14 -7.40
C VAL A 161 11.61 -28.17 -6.70
N CYS A 162 12.07 -27.89 -5.48
CA CYS A 162 12.87 -28.84 -4.71
C CYS A 162 12.06 -30.08 -4.27
N GLY A 163 10.74 -30.03 -4.34
CA GLY A 163 9.84 -31.14 -4.04
C GLY A 163 9.56 -32.08 -5.19
N LEU A 164 10.12 -31.81 -6.37
CA LEU A 164 10.04 -32.69 -7.53
C LEU A 164 10.79 -33.99 -7.21
N ALA A 165 10.03 -35.07 -7.08
CA ALA A 165 10.57 -36.42 -7.06
C ALA A 165 10.99 -36.75 -8.51
N VAL A 166 12.30 -36.65 -8.76
CA VAL A 166 12.93 -37.15 -10.00
C VAL A 166 12.99 -38.68 -9.94
#